data_AF-A0A1Y6C3Y2-F1
#
_entry.id   AF-A0A1Y6C3Y2-F1
#
_cell.length_a   1.000
_cell.length_b   1.000
_cell.length_c   1.000
_cell.angle_alpha   90.00
_cell.angle_beta   90.00
_cell.angle_gamma   90.00
#
_symmetry.space_group_name_H-M   'P 1'
#
loop_
_entity.id
_entity.type
_entity.pdbx_description
1 polymer ?
#
loop_
_entity_poly.entity_id
_entity_poly.type
_entity_poly.pdbx_seq_one_letter_code
_entity_poly.pdbx_strand_id
1 'polypeptide(L)' 'MLNCFNATRLLSESLERHLVIKERMALNMHTMMCSGCRNFGKQMQMLRLIAKTYAHKPDEGESEPSVPSQDV' A
#
# COMPACT_ATOMS: atom_id res chain seq x y z
N MET A 1 10.21 19.87 4.27
CA MET A 1 10.07 18.47 4.73
C MET A 1 8.64 18.02 4.49
N LEU A 2 8.44 16.79 4.01
CA LEU A 2 7.12 16.19 3.87
C LEU A 2 6.58 15.84 5.27
N ASN A 3 5.29 16.07 5.54
CA ASN A 3 4.65 15.59 6.77
C ASN A 3 4.13 14.14 6.59
N CYS A 4 3.77 13.47 7.68
CA CYS A 4 3.34 12.07 7.64
C CYS A 4 2.09 11.86 6.77
N PHE A 5 1.13 12.79 6.78
CA PHE A 5 -0.08 12.71 5.96
C PHE A 5 0.23 12.71 4.45
N ASN A 6 1.07 13.63 4.02
CA ASN A 6 1.50 13.69 2.62
C ASN A 6 2.39 12.49 2.24
N ALA A 7 3.17 11.96 3.20
CA ALA A 7 4.00 10.78 3.00
C ALA A 7 3.15 9.52 2.78
N THR A 8 2.14 9.28 3.63
CA THR A 8 1.24 8.13 3.48
C THR A 8 0.39 8.25 2.23
N ARG A 9 -0.05 9.47 1.87
CA ARG A 9 -0.73 9.74 0.60
C ARG A 9 0.15 9.38 -0.60
N LEU A 10 1.39 9.87 -0.68
CA LEU A 10 2.31 9.52 -1.78
C LEU A 10 2.66 8.03 -1.80
N LEU A 11 2.74 7.36 -0.65
CA LEU A 11 2.91 5.90 -0.58
C LEU A 11 1.73 5.17 -1.21
N SER A 12 0.50 5.60 -0.94
CA SER A 12 -0.71 5.05 -1.57
C SER A 12 -0.72 5.32 -3.08
N GLU A 13 -0.49 6.57 -3.49
CA GLU A 13 -0.45 6.95 -4.90
C GLU A 13 0.62 6.18 -5.67
N SER A 14 1.75 5.82 -5.04
CA SER A 14 2.81 5.02 -5.68
C SER A 14 2.39 3.61 -6.10
N LEU A 15 1.27 3.10 -5.58
CA LEU A 15 0.70 1.81 -5.97
C LEU A 15 -0.16 1.89 -7.25
N GLU A 16 -0.67 3.08 -7.57
CA GLU A 16 -1.59 3.34 -8.67
C GLU A 16 -0.89 4.06 -9.83
N ARG A 17 0.03 4.99 -9.50
CA ARG A 17 0.78 5.78 -10.46
C ARG A 17 2.27 5.77 -10.16
N HIS A 18 3.06 6.10 -11.18
CA HIS A 18 4.46 6.43 -10.97
C HIS A 18 4.59 7.80 -10.30
N LEU A 19 5.37 7.87 -9.23
CA LEU A 19 5.78 9.13 -8.63
C LEU A 19 6.85 9.81 -9.49
N VAL A 20 6.78 11.13 -9.64
CA VAL A 20 7.86 11.89 -10.27
C VAL A 20 9.09 11.89 -9.36
N ILE A 21 10.27 12.16 -9.94
CA ILE A 21 11.55 12.05 -9.23
C ILE A 21 11.56 12.88 -7.94
N LYS A 22 11.02 14.10 -7.97
CA LYS A 22 10.93 14.98 -6.79
C LYS A 22 10.09 14.38 -5.66
N GLU A 23 8.93 13.79 -5.98
CA GLU A 23 8.05 13.14 -5.01
C GLU A 23 8.75 11.93 -4.38
N ARG A 24 9.38 11.10 -5.22
CA ARG A 24 10.13 9.93 -4.78
C ARG A 24 11.28 10.29 -3.84
N MET A 25 12.06 11.34 -4.17
CA MET A 25 13.16 11.79 -3.32
C MET A 25 12.66 12.31 -1.97
N ALA A 26 11.61 13.15 -1.97
CA ALA A 26 11.03 13.67 -0.74
C ALA A 26 10.46 12.55 0.15
N LEU A 27 9.82 11.55 -0.45
CA LEU A 27 9.27 10.41 0.25
C LEU A 27 10.35 9.49 0.83
N ASN A 28 11.42 9.22 0.07
CA ASN A 28 12.57 8.45 0.54
C ASN A 28 13.23 9.12 1.76
N MET A 29 13.50 10.42 1.67
CA MET A 29 14.06 11.17 2.80
C MET A 29 13.17 11.06 4.05
N HIS A 30 11.84 11.17 3.89
CA HIS A 30 10.90 11.06 5.00
C HIS A 30 10.89 9.66 5.63
N THR A 31 10.85 8.61 4.81
CA THR A 31 10.81 7.21 5.31
C THR A 31 12.13 6.75 5.94
N MET A 32 13.26 7.38 5.58
CA MET A 32 14.54 7.17 6.28
C MET A 32 14.46 7.65 7.73
N MET A 33 13.85 8.80 7.99
CA MET A 33 13.75 9.40 9.34
C MET A 33 12.50 9.00 10.13
N CYS A 34 11.44 8.54 9.46
CA CYS A 34 10.17 8.17 10.10
C CYS A 34 9.90 6.66 9.99
N SER A 35 9.99 5.96 11.13
CA SER A 35 9.69 4.52 11.22
C SER A 35 8.23 4.20 10.89
N GLY A 36 7.29 5.04 11.28
CA GLY A 36 5.86 4.87 10.99
C GLY A 36 5.57 4.85 9.50
N CYS A 37 6.01 5.87 8.76
CA CYS A 37 5.83 5.94 7.31
C CYS A 37 6.59 4.82 6.58
N ARG A 38 7.78 4.43 7.06
CA ARG A 38 8.51 3.29 6.52
C ARG A 38 7.73 1.98 6.69
N ASN A 39 7.16 1.74 7.88
CA ASN A 39 6.36 0.54 8.13
C ASN A 39 5.06 0.54 7.33
N PHE A 40 4.38 1.68 7.23
CA PHE A 40 3.21 1.85 6.39
C PHE A 40 3.49 1.46 4.93
N GLY A 41 4.59 1.96 4.36
CA GLY A 41 4.99 1.59 2.99
C GLY A 41 5.22 0.10 2.80
N LYS A 42 5.82 -0.59 3.78
CA LYS A 42 5.97 -2.06 3.75
C LYS A 42 4.63 -2.79 3.78
N GLN A 43 3.72 -2.36 4.67
CA GLN A 43 2.38 -2.96 4.79
C GLN A 43 1.57 -2.80 3.50
N MET A 44 1.63 -1.62 2.87
CA MET A 44 0.96 -1.37 1.59
C MET A 44 1.45 -2.30 0.47
N GLN A 45 2.76 -2.55 0.39
CA GLN A 45 3.32 -3.50 -0.58
C GLN A 45 2.88 -4.94 -0.29
N MET A 46 2.85 -5.34 1.00
CA MET A 46 2.37 -6.66 1.41
C MET A 46 0.91 -6.87 1.03
N LEU A 47 0.03 -5.90 1.32
CA LEU A 47 -1.38 -5.96 0.94
C LEU A 47 -1.56 -6.10 -0.56
N ARG A 48 -0.80 -5.35 -1.36
CA ARG A 48 -0.82 -5.45 -2.83
C ARG A 48 -0.37 -6.83 -3.31
N LEU A 49 0.65 -7.41 -2.69
CA LEU A 49 1.11 -8.76 -3.03
C LEU A 49 0.03 -9.79 -2.71
N ILE A 50 -0.54 -9.75 -1.50
CA ILE A 50 -1.61 -10.65 -1.06
C ILE A 50 -2.81 -10.56 -2.00
N ALA A 51 -3.28 -9.33 -2.30
CA ALA A 51 -4.41 -9.10 -3.20
C ALA A 51 -4.15 -9.68 -4.60
N LYS A 52 -2.94 -9.50 -5.15
CA LYS A 52 -2.56 -10.10 -6.43
C LYS A 52 -2.55 -11.62 -6.36
N THR A 53 -1.93 -12.21 -5.33
CA THR A 53 -1.88 -13.67 -5.19
C THR A 53 -3.27 -14.28 -5.02
N TYR A 54 -4.17 -13.58 -4.32
CA TYR A 54 -5.56 -13.99 -4.15
C TYR A 54 -6.31 -13.96 -5.49
N ALA A 55 -6.18 -12.88 -6.26
CA ALA A 55 -6.80 -12.76 -7.58
C ALA A 55 -6.25 -13.74 -8.63
N HIS A 56 -5.02 -14.23 -8.46
CA HIS A 56 -4.36 -15.15 -9.39
C HIS A 56 -4.53 -16.64 -9.05
N LYS A 57 -5.22 -16.99 -7.96
CA LYS A 57 -5.43 -18.40 -7.63
C LYS A 57 -6.49 -18.98 -8.59
N PRO A 58 -6.14 -19.91 -9.50
CA PRO A 58 -7.14 -20.57 -10.34
C PRO A 58 -8.09 -21.35 -9.43
N ASP A 59 -9.37 -21.25 -9.77
CA ASP A 59 -10.51 -21.77 -9.04
C ASP A 59 -10.42 -23.30 -8.90
N GLU A 60 -9.80 -23.77 -7.82
CA GLU A 60 -10.00 -25.14 -7.33
C GLU A 60 -11.09 -25.10 -6.27
N GLY A 61 -12.33 -25.04 -6.74
CA GLY A 61 -13.55 -25.39 -5.98
C GLY A 61 -14.04 -24.32 -5.00
N GLU A 62 -15.06 -23.58 -5.45
CA GLU A 62 -16.17 -23.03 -4.67
C GLU A 62 -15.97 -22.96 -3.14
N SER A 63 -15.58 -21.78 -2.67
CA SER A 63 -16.21 -21.18 -1.50
C SER A 63 -16.20 -19.67 -1.72
N GLU A 64 -17.39 -19.08 -1.83
CA GLU A 64 -17.55 -17.63 -1.92
C GLU A 64 -16.68 -16.95 -0.85
N PRO A 65 -15.94 -15.88 -1.18
CA PRO A 65 -15.45 -15.00 -0.14
C PRO A 65 -16.66 -14.39 0.56
N SER A 66 -16.98 -14.88 1.75
CA SER A 66 -17.83 -14.15 2.68
C SER A 66 -17.14 -12.83 2.98
N VAL A 67 -17.58 -11.78 2.29
CA VAL A 67 -17.30 -10.40 2.70
C VAL A 67 -17.77 -10.32 4.15
N PRO A 68 -16.91 -10.00 5.13
CA PRO A 68 -17.42 -9.67 6.44
C PRO A 68 -18.29 -8.45 6.23
N SER A 69 -19.61 -8.60 6.36
CA SER A 69 -20.51 -7.46 6.59
C SER A 69 -19.95 -6.72 7.80
N GLN A 70 -19.20 -5.65 7.53
CA GLN A 70 -18.96 -4.63 8.52
C GLN A 70 -20.19 -3.73 8.46
N ASP A 71 -21.19 -4.13 9.24
CA ASP A 71 -22.27 -3.25 9.66
C ASP A 71 -21.64 -2.03 10.34
N VAL A 72 -21.86 -0.85 9.74
CA VAL A 72 -21.79 0.46 10.40
C VAL A 72 -23.15 1.11 10.22
#